data_AF-B0TPG8-F1
#
_entry.id   AF-B0TPG8-F1
#
_cell.length_a   1.000
_cell.length_b   1.000
_cell.length_c   1.000
_cell.angle_alpha   90.00
_cell.angle_beta   90.00
_cell.angle_gamma   90.00
#
_symmetry.space_group_name_H-M   'P 1'
#
loop_
_entity.id
_entity.type
_entity.pdbx_description
1 polymer ?
#
loop_
_entity_poly.entity_id
_entity_poly.type
_entity_poly.pdbx_seq_one_letter_code
_entity_poly.pdbx_strand_id
1 'polypeptide(L)'
;MKSKLPVVVISIFVAYLAFVAVIMVSYDPSPDEMDWEDRQAYNKAMLNEVAIGQSITEIKSLFGKADFTEAKISNEQNIEVLFYRTHHRTSDGETSKEECTPLLFKQGKLIAWGEDTYHQYLASPIDS
;
A
#
# COMPACT_ATOMS: atom_id res chain seq x y z
N MET A 1 -13.14 -42.69 39.89
CA MET A 1 -13.47 -41.30 39.50
C MET A 1 -13.09 -41.13 38.04
N LYS A 2 -13.99 -40.67 37.16
CA LYS A 2 -13.65 -40.44 35.73
C LYS A 2 -12.71 -39.22 35.65
N SER A 3 -11.60 -39.35 34.93
CA SER A 3 -10.65 -38.25 34.74
C SER A 3 -11.30 -37.13 33.94
N LYS A 4 -11.23 -35.89 34.45
CA LYS A 4 -11.73 -34.69 33.76
C LYS A 4 -10.77 -34.16 32.70
N LEU A 5 -9.57 -34.74 32.61
CA LEU A 5 -8.50 -34.29 31.73
C LEU A 5 -8.89 -34.23 30.24
N PRO A 6 -9.58 -35.25 29.66
CA PRO A 6 -9.96 -35.20 28.24
C PRO A 6 -10.94 -34.07 27.94
N VAL A 7 -11.87 -33.79 28.86
CA VAL A 7 -12.87 -32.71 28.70
C VAL A 7 -12.17 -31.36 28.70
N VAL A 8 -11.21 -31.15 29.61
CA VAL A 8 -10.44 -29.89 29.67
C VAL A 8 -9.64 -29.68 28.38
N VAL A 9 -8.97 -30.73 27.87
CA VAL A 9 -8.20 -30.64 26.62
C VAL A 9 -9.10 -30.31 25.42
N ILE A 10 -10.24 -30.99 25.30
CA ILE A 10 -11.21 -30.72 24.22
C ILE A 10 -11.74 -29.28 24.31
N SER A 11 -12.08 -28.81 25.52
CA SER A 11 -12.56 -27.43 25.70
C SER A 11 -11.54 -26.38 25.29
N ILE A 12 -10.25 -26.58 25.63
CA ILE A 12 -9.17 -25.67 25.22
C ILE A 12 -9.02 -25.66 23.68
N PHE A 13 -9.07 -26.84 23.06
CA PHE A 13 -8.96 -26.95 21.60
C PHE A 13 -10.12 -26.25 20.88
N VAL A 14 -11.36 -26.45 21.34
CA VAL A 14 -12.54 -25.76 20.79
C VAL A 14 -12.44 -24.25 21.00
N ALA A 15 -11.97 -23.79 22.16
CA ALA A 15 -11.76 -22.38 22.42
C ALA A 15 -10.69 -21.77 21.49
N TYR A 16 -9.59 -22.48 21.23
CA TYR A 16 -8.56 -22.05 20.29
C TYR A 16 -9.09 -21.94 18.86
N LEU A 17 -9.85 -22.94 18.38
CA LEU A 17 -10.46 -22.88 17.05
C LEU A 17 -11.45 -21.72 16.91
N ALA A 18 -12.26 -21.46 17.94
CA ALA A 18 -13.16 -20.32 17.96
C ALA A 18 -12.39 -18.99 17.91
N PHE A 19 -11.28 -18.88 18.65
CA PHE A 19 -10.41 -17.70 18.63
C PHE A 19 -9.80 -17.47 17.24
N VAL A 20 -9.25 -18.51 16.61
CA VAL A 20 -8.69 -18.41 15.24
C VAL A 20 -9.78 -17.99 14.24
N ALA A 21 -10.98 -18.55 14.33
CA ALA A 21 -12.10 -18.17 13.47
C ALA A 21 -12.47 -16.69 13.62
N VAL A 22 -12.45 -16.15 14.84
CA VAL A 22 -12.69 -14.72 15.09
C VAL A 22 -11.61 -13.87 14.43
N ILE A 23 -10.33 -14.23 14.58
CA ILE A 23 -9.22 -13.49 13.96
C ILE A 23 -9.34 -13.50 12.44
N MET A 24 -9.61 -14.66 11.83
CA MET A 24 -9.73 -14.79 10.37
C MET A 24 -10.88 -13.96 9.77
N VAL A 25 -11.92 -13.66 10.55
CA VAL A 25 -13.07 -12.84 10.09
C VAL A 25 -12.88 -11.36 10.42
N SER A 26 -12.07 -11.02 11.42
CA SER A 26 -11.96 -9.65 11.93
C SER A 26 -10.69 -8.92 11.49
N TYR A 27 -9.64 -9.66 11.09
CA TYR A 27 -8.35 -9.09 10.72
C TYR A 27 -8.21 -9.00 9.20
N ASP A 28 -8.03 -7.79 8.70
CA ASP A 28 -7.77 -7.50 7.30
C ASP A 28 -6.31 -7.03 7.15
N PRO A 29 -5.40 -7.89 6.67
CA PRO A 29 -3.99 -7.55 6.59
C PRO A 29 -3.77 -6.42 5.57
N SER A 30 -3.15 -5.34 6.00
CA SER A 30 -2.81 -4.21 5.13
C SER A 30 -1.43 -4.39 4.48
N PRO A 31 -1.21 -3.90 3.25
CA PRO A 31 0.14 -3.78 2.68
C PRO A 31 1.13 -3.04 3.59
N ASP A 32 0.65 -2.16 4.47
CA ASP A 32 1.47 -1.41 5.43
C ASP A 32 2.08 -2.28 6.55
N GLU A 33 1.55 -3.47 6.79
CA GLU A 33 2.01 -4.41 7.81
C GLU A 33 2.97 -5.47 7.25
N MET A 34 3.19 -5.48 5.94
CA MET A 34 4.11 -6.39 5.26
C MET A 34 5.57 -5.97 5.53
N ASP A 35 6.47 -6.96 5.57
CA ASP A 35 7.90 -6.67 5.51
C ASP A 35 8.25 -5.97 4.19
N TRP A 36 9.31 -5.18 4.19
CA TRP A 36 9.65 -4.32 3.04
C TRP A 36 9.92 -5.13 1.76
N GLU A 37 10.46 -6.34 1.84
CA GLU A 37 10.70 -7.21 0.68
C GLU A 37 9.39 -7.67 0.04
N ASP A 38 8.46 -8.14 0.87
CA ASP A 38 7.13 -8.60 0.47
C ASP A 38 6.28 -7.45 -0.07
N ARG A 39 6.29 -6.29 0.63
CA ARG A 39 5.58 -5.08 0.21
C ARG A 39 6.07 -4.59 -1.15
N GLN A 40 7.39 -4.63 -1.39
CA GLN A 40 7.97 -4.26 -2.68
C GLN A 40 7.50 -5.20 -3.80
N ALA A 41 7.52 -6.51 -3.56
CA ALA A 41 7.06 -7.50 -4.53
C ALA A 41 5.55 -7.34 -4.81
N TYR A 42 4.76 -7.13 -3.77
CA TYR A 42 3.33 -6.85 -3.84
C TYR A 42 3.03 -5.59 -4.67
N ASN A 43 3.66 -4.46 -4.34
CA ASN A 43 3.50 -3.20 -5.07
C ASN A 43 3.85 -3.38 -6.55
N LYS A 44 4.97 -4.06 -6.85
CA LYS A 44 5.37 -4.35 -8.23
C LYS A 44 4.31 -5.17 -8.99
N ALA A 45 3.67 -6.14 -8.34
CA ALA A 45 2.61 -6.92 -8.95
C ALA A 45 1.34 -6.09 -9.17
N MET A 46 0.93 -5.31 -8.16
CA MET A 46 -0.29 -4.48 -8.18
C MET A 46 -0.24 -3.32 -9.18
N LEU A 47 0.95 -2.89 -9.61
CA LEU A 47 1.08 -1.93 -10.72
C LEU A 47 0.37 -2.39 -12.00
N ASN A 48 0.18 -3.70 -12.23
CA ASN A 48 -0.57 -4.20 -13.39
C ASN A 48 -2.08 -3.99 -13.27
N GLU A 49 -2.59 -3.77 -12.06
CA GLU A 49 -4.01 -3.51 -11.77
C GLU A 49 -4.33 -2.01 -11.77
N VAL A 50 -3.31 -1.17 -11.94
CA VAL A 50 -3.45 0.29 -11.97
C VAL A 50 -4.02 0.73 -13.31
N ALA A 51 -5.04 1.58 -13.25
CA ALA A 51 -5.71 2.13 -14.41
C ALA A 51 -5.93 3.64 -14.28
N ILE A 52 -5.77 4.35 -15.40
CA ILE A 52 -6.07 5.79 -15.49
C ILE A 52 -7.51 6.05 -15.04
N GLY A 53 -7.71 7.10 -14.24
CA GLY A 53 -9.01 7.50 -13.72
C GLY A 53 -9.39 6.89 -12.37
N GLN A 54 -8.60 5.95 -11.84
CA GLN A 54 -8.71 5.51 -10.44
C GLN A 54 -8.52 6.70 -9.50
N SER A 55 -9.30 6.74 -8.44
CA SER A 55 -9.17 7.74 -7.39
C SER A 55 -7.92 7.48 -6.54
N ILE A 56 -7.38 8.54 -5.95
CA ILE A 56 -6.28 8.45 -5.00
C ILE A 56 -6.63 7.56 -3.79
N THR A 57 -7.91 7.50 -3.40
CA THR A 57 -8.40 6.62 -2.33
C THR A 57 -8.34 5.15 -2.73
N GLU A 58 -8.75 4.81 -3.95
CA GLU A 58 -8.64 3.44 -4.48
C GLU A 58 -7.18 2.99 -4.54
N ILE A 59 -6.27 3.86 -5.01
CA ILE A 59 -4.83 3.57 -5.03
C ILE A 59 -4.29 3.36 -3.60
N LYS A 60 -4.63 4.23 -2.65
CA LYS A 60 -4.20 4.06 -1.24
C LYS A 60 -4.79 2.80 -0.61
N SER A 61 -5.99 2.39 -1.00
CA SER A 61 -6.57 1.12 -0.54
C SER A 61 -5.84 -0.08 -1.13
N LEU A 62 -5.34 0.02 -2.36
CA LEU A 62 -4.65 -1.07 -3.05
C LEU A 62 -3.20 -1.24 -2.56
N PHE A 63 -2.47 -0.15 -2.40
CA PHE A 63 -1.03 -0.15 -2.09
C PHE A 63 -0.70 0.19 -0.63
N GLY A 64 -1.69 0.60 0.17
CA GLY A 64 -1.46 1.19 1.48
C GLY A 64 -0.90 2.61 1.42
N LYS A 65 -0.21 3.01 2.48
CA LYS A 65 0.45 4.31 2.59
C LYS A 65 1.57 4.43 1.56
N ALA A 66 1.70 5.58 0.92
CA ALA A 66 2.84 5.87 0.04
C ALA A 66 4.12 6.12 0.86
N ASP A 67 5.27 5.73 0.32
CA ASP A 67 6.59 5.96 0.93
C ASP A 67 6.94 7.45 0.89
N PHE A 68 6.60 8.12 -0.21
CA PHE A 68 6.70 9.57 -0.35
C PHE A 68 5.44 10.15 -0.99
N THR A 69 5.16 11.41 -0.67
CA THR A 69 4.05 12.17 -1.25
C THR A 69 4.48 13.59 -1.54
N GLU A 70 4.12 14.11 -2.70
CA GLU A 70 4.24 15.54 -3.00
C GLU A 70 2.97 16.07 -3.62
N ALA A 71 2.69 17.35 -3.43
CA ALA A 71 1.50 18.00 -3.96
C ALA A 71 1.77 19.48 -4.26
N LYS A 72 1.06 19.99 -5.26
CA LYS A 72 1.00 21.42 -5.58
C LYS A 72 -0.32 21.79 -6.23
N ILE A 73 -0.61 23.08 -6.26
CA ILE A 73 -1.68 23.64 -7.09
C ILE A 73 -1.03 24.15 -8.39
N SER A 74 -1.58 23.72 -9.51
CA SER A 74 -1.13 24.09 -10.86
C SER A 74 -2.34 24.37 -11.73
N ASN A 75 -2.47 25.58 -12.26
CA ASN A 75 -3.60 26.04 -13.05
C ASN A 75 -4.95 25.75 -12.37
N GLU A 76 -5.11 26.12 -11.10
CA GLU A 76 -6.27 25.88 -10.24
C GLU A 76 -6.60 24.40 -10.02
N GLN A 77 -5.66 23.50 -10.33
CA GLN A 77 -5.84 22.06 -10.20
C GLN A 77 -4.87 21.50 -9.15
N ASN A 78 -5.41 20.68 -8.25
CA ASN A 78 -4.61 19.91 -7.31
C ASN A 78 -3.87 18.82 -8.09
N ILE A 79 -2.55 18.89 -8.07
CA ILE A 79 -1.66 17.88 -8.64
C ILE A 79 -0.93 17.21 -7.48
N GLU A 80 -1.01 15.88 -7.39
CA GLU A 80 -0.38 15.09 -6.34
C GLU A 80 0.42 13.96 -6.97
N VAL A 81 1.56 13.58 -6.38
CA VAL A 81 2.32 12.40 -6.77
C VAL A 81 2.56 11.52 -5.54
N LEU A 82 2.21 10.25 -5.66
CA LEU A 82 2.47 9.23 -4.65
C LEU A 82 3.61 8.33 -5.15
N PHE A 83 4.55 7.99 -4.26
CA PHE A 83 5.65 7.10 -4.56
C PHE A 83 5.50 5.83 -3.75
N TYR A 84 5.54 4.69 -4.44
CA TYR A 84 5.51 3.36 -3.83
C TYR A 84 6.78 2.60 -4.21
N ARG A 85 7.47 2.02 -3.25
CA ARG A 85 8.65 1.16 -3.47
C ARG A 85 8.25 -0.05 -4.30
N THR A 86 8.91 -0.26 -5.43
CA THR A 86 8.60 -1.33 -6.41
C THR A 86 9.82 -2.10 -6.87
N HIS A 87 11.01 -1.61 -6.53
CA HIS A 87 12.27 -2.25 -6.88
C HIS A 87 13.37 -1.88 -5.89
N HIS A 88 14.39 -2.71 -5.83
CA HIS A 88 15.52 -2.52 -4.93
C HIS A 88 16.71 -1.96 -5.71
N ARG A 89 17.41 -0.98 -5.14
CA ARG A 89 18.62 -0.39 -5.71
C ARG A 89 19.81 -0.45 -4.76
N THR A 90 19.61 -0.09 -3.49
CA THR A 90 20.66 -0.11 -2.46
C THR A 90 20.16 -0.75 -1.17
N SER A 91 21.04 -1.47 -0.48
CA SER A 91 20.75 -2.12 0.81
C SER A 91 21.31 -1.31 1.98
N ASP A 92 21.08 -0.01 2.00
CA ASP A 92 21.53 0.91 3.06
C ASP A 92 20.52 1.04 4.23
N GLY A 93 19.36 0.38 4.11
CA GLY A 93 18.32 0.36 5.13
C GLY A 93 17.35 1.54 5.04
N GLU A 94 17.52 2.44 4.07
CA GLU A 94 16.59 3.53 3.80
C GLU A 94 15.86 3.28 2.46
N THR A 95 14.64 3.78 2.33
CA THR A 95 13.97 3.78 1.03
C THR A 95 14.26 5.10 0.34
N SER A 96 14.62 5.05 -0.94
CA SER A 96 14.85 6.25 -1.75
C SER A 96 13.79 6.38 -2.84
N LYS A 97 13.58 7.61 -3.35
CA LYS A 97 12.61 7.84 -4.44
C LYS A 97 12.97 7.11 -5.74
N GLU A 98 14.26 6.88 -5.95
CA GLU A 98 14.77 6.14 -7.11
C GLU A 98 14.47 4.64 -7.06
N GLU A 99 13.97 4.12 -5.94
CA GLU A 99 13.47 2.75 -5.76
C GLU A 99 11.93 2.66 -5.88
N CYS A 100 11.29 3.80 -6.15
CA CYS A 100 9.84 3.93 -6.18
C CYS A 100 9.32 4.14 -7.59
N THR A 101 8.08 3.71 -7.82
CA THR A 101 7.31 4.11 -9.00
C THR A 101 6.37 5.27 -8.61
N PRO A 102 6.46 6.43 -9.29
CA PRO A 102 5.55 7.54 -9.05
C PRO A 102 4.21 7.31 -9.75
N LEU A 103 3.12 7.65 -9.06
CA LEU A 103 1.74 7.71 -9.55
C LEU A 103 1.27 9.16 -9.44
N LEU A 104 0.93 9.77 -10.57
CA LEU A 104 0.51 11.18 -10.66
C LEU A 104 -0.99 11.30 -10.75
N PHE A 105 -1.51 12.19 -9.91
CA PHE A 105 -2.91 12.49 -9.77
C PHE A 105 -3.18 13.94 -10.14
N LYS A 106 -4.34 14.15 -10.73
CA LYS A 106 -4.91 15.46 -10.99
C LYS A 106 -6.34 15.47 -10.50
N GLN A 107 -6.67 16.41 -9.62
CA GLN A 107 -7.97 16.48 -8.93
C GLN A 107 -8.36 15.12 -8.30
N GLY A 108 -7.39 14.46 -7.66
CA GLY A 108 -7.60 13.17 -6.99
C GLY A 108 -7.79 11.97 -7.93
N LYS A 109 -7.61 12.12 -9.25
CA LYS A 109 -7.69 11.04 -10.24
C LYS A 109 -6.34 10.74 -10.85
N LEU A 110 -6.01 9.46 -10.98
CA LEU A 110 -4.75 9.01 -11.59
C LEU A 110 -4.72 9.38 -13.07
N ILE A 111 -3.67 10.08 -13.50
CA ILE A 111 -3.48 10.52 -14.88
C ILE A 111 -2.21 9.99 -15.54
N ALA A 112 -1.24 9.49 -14.75
CA ALA A 112 -0.03 8.85 -15.24
C ALA A 112 0.64 8.04 -14.12
N TRP A 113 1.46 7.05 -14.47
CA TRP A 113 2.39 6.39 -13.57
C TRP A 113 3.63 5.90 -14.33
N GLY A 114 4.72 5.64 -13.62
CA GLY A 114 6.01 5.24 -14.22
C GLY A 114 7.06 6.35 -14.22
N GLU A 115 8.29 6.02 -14.59
CA GLU A 115 9.49 6.84 -14.35
C GLU A 115 9.37 8.31 -14.83
N ASP A 116 8.87 8.53 -16.05
CA ASP A 116 8.71 9.87 -16.64
C ASP A 116 7.65 10.75 -15.95
N THR A 117 6.81 10.15 -15.11
CA THR A 117 5.68 10.83 -14.48
C THR A 117 6.12 11.90 -13.49
N TYR A 118 7.24 11.69 -12.80
CA TYR A 118 7.75 12.70 -11.88
C TYR A 118 8.30 13.93 -12.61
N HIS A 119 8.87 13.76 -13.81
CA HIS A 119 9.25 14.90 -14.65
C HIS A 119 8.05 15.73 -15.07
N GLN A 120 6.92 15.10 -15.40
CA GLN A 120 5.67 15.80 -15.72
C GLN A 120 5.13 16.57 -14.50
N TYR A 121 5.21 15.96 -13.31
CA TYR A 121 4.90 16.65 -12.06
C TYR A 121 5.76 17.90 -11.92
N LEU A 122 7.09 17.80 -11.99
CA LEU A 122 8.00 18.94 -11.82
C LEU A 122 7.80 20.04 -12.88
N ALA A 123 7.50 19.67 -14.12
CA ALA A 123 7.27 20.61 -15.22
C ALA A 123 5.98 21.42 -15.12
N SER A 124 5.00 20.96 -14.33
CA SER A 124 3.75 21.70 -14.13
C SER A 124 4.01 23.01 -13.35
N PRO A 125 3.51 24.18 -13.78
CA PRO A 125 3.76 25.43 -13.06
C PRO A 125 3.11 25.41 -11.67
N ILE A 126 3.65 26.17 -10.72
CA ILE A 126 2.99 26.41 -9.43
C ILE A 126 2.20 27.71 -9.58
N ASP A 127 0.94 27.71 -9.14
CA ASP A 127 0.14 28.94 -9.12
C ASP A 127 0.76 29.95 -8.15
N SER A 128 0.75 31.22 -8.56
CA SER A 128 1.40 32.33 -7.84
C SER A 128 0.55 32.84 -6.68
#